data_AF-A0A352QNF3-F1
#
_entry.id   AF-A0A352QNF3-F1
#
_cell.length_a   1.000
_cell.length_b   1.000
_cell.length_c   1.000
_cell.angle_alpha   90.00
_cell.angle_beta   90.00
_cell.angle_gamma   90.00
#
_symmetry.space_group_name_H-M   'P 1'
#
loop_
_entity.id
_entity.type
_entity.pdbx_description
1 polymer ?
#
loop_
_entity_poly.entity_id
_entity_poly.type
_entity_poly.pdbx_seq_one_letter_code
_entity_poly.pdbx_strand_id
1 'polypeptide(L)'
;MTTPCERTRALVWGGGFLIEVARDASLPLALRRKAATIARHFPTIEQIARTSSFPPIASSTDPSWDDLTMWATELRHGPLKESTRISWPEA
;
A
#
# COMPACT_ATOMS: atom_id res chain seq x y z
N MET A 1 6.99 -19.23 7.25
CA MET A 1 5.62 -18.89 6.84
C MET A 1 5.35 -17.47 7.30
N THR A 2 4.80 -16.58 6.47
CA THR A 2 4.44 -15.21 6.88
C THR A 2 3.05 -15.22 7.52
N THR A 3 2.87 -14.54 8.65
CA THR A 3 1.55 -14.40 9.31
C THR A 3 0.60 -13.50 8.50
N PRO A 4 -0.72 -13.60 8.71
CA PRO A 4 -1.67 -12.67 8.10
C PRO A 4 -1.32 -11.20 8.40
N CYS A 5 -0.95 -10.88 9.63
CA CYS A 5 -0.52 -9.54 10.04
C CYS A 5 0.73 -9.07 9.27
N GLU A 6 1.76 -9.90 9.16
CA GLU A 6 2.97 -9.59 8.38
C GLU A 6 2.66 -9.36 6.90
N ARG A 7 1.78 -10.18 6.31
CA ARG A 7 1.36 -10.03 4.91
C ARG A 7 0.64 -8.70 4.70
N THR A 8 -0.32 -8.38 5.55
CA THR A 8 -1.07 -7.12 5.47
C THR A 8 -0.15 -5.91 5.63
N ARG A 9 0.80 -5.93 6.58
CA ARG A 9 1.80 -4.88 6.74
C ARG A 9 2.64 -4.71 5.48
N ALA A 10 3.11 -5.81 4.90
CA ALA A 10 3.91 -5.77 3.67
C ALA A 10 3.14 -5.15 2.49
N LEU A 11 1.82 -5.40 2.40
CA LEU A 11 0.98 -4.74 1.39
C LEU A 11 0.87 -3.24 1.65
N VAL A 12 0.59 -2.80 2.88
CA VAL A 12 0.49 -1.37 3.21
C VAL A 12 1.79 -0.63 2.85
N TRP A 13 2.92 -1.17 3.27
CA TRP A 13 4.24 -0.58 2.97
C TRP A 13 4.58 -0.62 1.48
N GLY A 14 4.29 -1.73 0.79
CA GLY A 14 4.50 -1.85 -0.64
C GLY A 14 3.73 -0.79 -1.43
N GLY A 15 2.48 -0.51 -1.05
CA GLY A 15 1.67 0.55 -1.65
C GLY A 15 2.27 1.94 -1.44
N GLY A 16 2.73 2.25 -0.22
CA GLY A 16 3.41 3.52 0.08
C GLY A 16 4.71 3.70 -0.69
N PHE A 17 5.54 2.65 -0.75
CA PHE A 17 6.81 2.66 -1.48
C PHE A 17 6.61 2.92 -2.98
N LEU A 18 5.56 2.37 -3.59
CA LEU A 18 5.27 2.66 -5.00
C LEU A 18 4.94 4.14 -5.25
N ILE A 19 4.31 4.82 -4.28
CA ILE A 19 4.06 6.26 -4.36
C ILE A 19 5.38 7.03 -4.26
N GLU A 20 6.25 6.64 -3.33
CA GLU A 20 7.59 7.24 -3.17
C GLU A 20 8.39 7.12 -4.46
N VAL A 21 8.50 5.93 -5.03
CA VAL A 21 9.23 5.70 -6.29
C VAL A 21 8.61 6.48 -7.44
N ALA A 22 7.28 6.56 -7.56
CA ALA A 22 6.65 7.32 -8.64
C ALA A 22 6.91 8.84 -8.55
N ARG A 23 7.04 9.37 -7.34
CA ARG A 23 7.22 10.81 -7.06
C ARG A 23 8.68 11.25 -6.97
N ASP A 24 9.61 10.34 -6.76
CA ASP A 24 11.04 10.68 -6.66
C ASP A 24 11.63 11.08 -8.01
N ALA A 25 11.90 12.38 -8.18
CA ALA A 25 12.47 12.95 -9.39
C ALA A 25 13.94 12.61 -9.62
N SER A 26 14.65 12.05 -8.63
CA SER A 26 16.02 11.59 -8.79
C SER A 26 16.12 10.27 -9.56
N LEU A 27 15.00 9.52 -9.64
CA LEU A 27 14.95 8.21 -10.29
C LEU A 27 14.67 8.33 -11.80
N PRO A 28 15.16 7.38 -12.62
CA PRO A 28 14.87 7.35 -14.05
C PRO A 28 13.37 7.32 -14.34
N LEU A 29 12.95 8.09 -15.36
CA LEU A 29 11.56 8.21 -15.80
C LEU A 29 10.88 6.85 -16.04
N ALA A 30 11.61 5.89 -16.63
CA ALA A 30 11.10 4.54 -16.87
C ALA A 30 10.72 3.81 -15.57
N LEU A 31 11.49 3.97 -14.50
CA LEU A 31 11.23 3.34 -13.21
C LEU A 31 10.02 3.97 -12.54
N ARG A 32 9.91 5.30 -12.56
CA ARG A 32 8.76 6.04 -12.02
C ARG A 32 7.46 5.67 -12.72
N ARG A 33 7.48 5.56 -14.06
CA ARG A 33 6.34 5.10 -14.87
C ARG A 33 5.95 3.66 -14.54
N LYS A 34 6.93 2.79 -14.33
CA LYS A 34 6.67 1.40 -13.92
C LYS A 34 6.03 1.34 -12.54
N ALA A 35 6.53 2.10 -11.56
CA ALA A 35 5.93 2.20 -10.24
C ALA A 35 4.48 2.70 -10.30
N ALA A 36 4.22 3.77 -11.07
CA ALA A 36 2.87 4.28 -11.29
C ALA A 36 1.94 3.24 -11.94
N THR A 37 2.45 2.43 -12.87
CA THR A 37 1.70 1.35 -13.52
C THR A 37 1.37 0.23 -12.55
N ILE A 38 2.34 -0.21 -11.75
CA ILE A 38 2.12 -1.26 -10.73
C ILE A 38 1.10 -0.78 -9.70
N ALA A 39 1.23 0.46 -9.22
CA ALA A 39 0.34 1.02 -8.22
C ALA A 39 -1.13 1.06 -8.65
N ARG A 40 -1.45 1.15 -9.95
CA ARG A 40 -2.83 1.08 -10.46
C ARG A 40 -3.51 -0.27 -10.22
N HIS A 41 -2.72 -1.33 -10.06
CA HIS A 41 -3.19 -2.69 -9.85
C HIS A 41 -2.82 -3.24 -8.47
N PHE A 42 -2.15 -2.42 -7.65
CA PHE A 42 -1.73 -2.80 -6.32
C PHE A 42 -2.89 -2.58 -5.33
N PRO A 43 -3.10 -3.46 -4.34
CA PRO A 43 -4.21 -3.33 -3.41
C PRO A 43 -4.10 -2.03 -2.59
N THR A 44 -5.22 -1.31 -2.49
CA THR A 44 -5.32 -0.12 -1.63
C THR A 44 -5.55 -0.51 -0.18
N ILE A 45 -5.29 0.42 0.75
CA ILE A 45 -5.52 0.20 2.18
C ILE A 45 -6.98 -0.16 2.49
N GLU A 46 -7.94 0.39 1.74
CA GLU A 46 -9.37 0.08 1.87
C GLU A 46 -9.69 -1.34 1.39
N GLN A 47 -9.07 -1.78 0.28
CA GLN A 47 -9.20 -3.14 -0.23
C GLN A 47 -8.56 -4.16 0.72
N ILE A 48 -7.40 -3.83 1.29
CA ILE A 48 -6.71 -4.65 2.29
C ILE A 48 -7.60 -4.81 3.53
N ALA A 49 -8.13 -3.71 4.07
CA ALA A 49 -9.03 -3.74 5.22
C ALA A 49 -10.29 -4.59 4.97
N ARG A 50 -10.87 -4.51 3.77
CA ARG A 50 -12.04 -5.32 3.39
C ARG A 50 -11.70 -6.80 3.30
N THR A 51 -10.49 -7.13 2.84
CA THR A 51 -10.04 -8.53 2.69
C THR A 51 -9.63 -9.13 4.03
N SER A 52 -9.11 -8.33 4.96
CA SER A 52 -8.77 -8.78 6.32
C SER A 52 -9.99 -8.91 7.24
N SER A 53 -11.13 -8.28 6.89
CA SER A 53 -12.33 -8.22 7.73
C SER A 53 -13.38 -9.32 7.45
N PHE A 54 -13.10 -10.34 6.64
CA PHE A 54 -14.02 -11.48 6.43
C PHE A 54 -13.76 -12.62 7.44
N PRO A 55 -14.67 -12.96 8.39
CA PRO A 55 -14.52 -14.17 9.21
C PRO A 55 -15.58 -15.24 8.87
N PRO A 56 -15.29 -16.51 9.19
CA PRO A 56 -16.16 -17.16 10.17
C PRO A 56 -15.42 -17.73 11.39
N ILE A 57 -14.09 -17.60 11.48
CA ILE A 57 -13.34 -18.04 12.68
C ILE A 57 -12.37 -16.91 13.06
N ALA A 58 -12.87 -15.93 13.80
CA ALA A 58 -12.09 -14.79 14.27
C ALA A 58 -10.96 -15.29 15.18
N SER A 59 -9.73 -15.31 14.66
CA SER A 59 -8.53 -15.35 15.48
C SER A 59 -8.15 -13.90 15.82
N SER A 60 -7.75 -13.62 17.05
CA SER A 60 -7.31 -12.31 17.55
C SER A 60 -6.02 -11.78 16.90
N THR A 61 -5.60 -12.36 15.77
CA THR A 61 -4.31 -12.12 15.11
C THR A 61 -4.43 -11.36 13.79
N ASP A 62 -5.65 -11.14 13.29
CA ASP A 62 -5.85 -10.31 12.11
C ASP A 62 -5.72 -8.82 12.46
N PRO A 63 -4.98 -8.04 11.64
CA PRO A 63 -4.72 -6.64 11.93
C PRO A 63 -6.01 -5.81 11.83
N SER A 64 -6.20 -4.97 12.84
CA SER A 64 -7.31 -4.04 12.93
C SER A 64 -7.10 -2.82 12.02
N TRP A 65 -8.14 -2.01 11.85
CA TRP A 65 -8.04 -0.72 11.18
C TRP A 65 -7.02 0.22 11.86
N ASP A 66 -6.91 0.14 13.19
CA ASP A 66 -5.93 0.93 13.95
C ASP A 66 -4.49 0.50 13.63
N ASP A 67 -4.24 -0.80 13.45
CA ASP A 67 -2.94 -1.32 13.02
C ASP A 67 -2.57 -0.82 11.61
N LEU A 68 -3.52 -0.87 10.67
CA LEU A 68 -3.34 -0.34 9.32
C LEU A 68 -3.01 1.16 9.33
N THR A 69 -3.69 1.91 10.19
CA THR A 69 -3.50 3.36 10.34
C THR A 69 -2.15 3.66 10.97
N MET A 70 -1.71 2.87 11.96
CA MET A 70 -0.40 2.99 12.57
C MET A 70 0.72 2.82 11.54
N TRP A 71 0.70 1.74 10.75
CA TRP A 71 1.72 1.50 9.71
C TRP A 71 1.67 2.55 8.59
N ALA A 72 0.49 3.11 8.31
CA ALA A 72 0.33 4.18 7.34
C ALA A 72 1.03 5.48 7.75
N THR A 73 1.22 5.73 9.06
CA THR A 73 1.91 6.94 9.54
C THR A 73 3.41 6.94 9.29
N GLU A 74 4.00 5.77 9.10
CA GLU A 74 5.44 5.60 8.82
C GLU A 74 5.80 5.91 7.37
N LEU A 75 4.80 6.04 6.47
CA LEU A 75 5.00 6.22 5.04
C LEU A 75 5.08 7.70 4.67
N ARG A 76 6.12 8.11 3.94
CA ARG A 76 6.39 9.53 3.60
C ARG A 76 5.22 10.20 2.87
N HIS A 77 4.55 9.45 2.00
CA HIS A 77 3.40 9.93 1.22
C HIS A 77 2.08 9.29 1.63
N GLY A 78 2.08 8.59 2.77
CA GLY A 78 0.96 7.77 3.21
C GLY A 78 0.79 6.49 2.36
N PRO A 79 -0.23 5.69 2.69
CA PRO A 79 -0.52 4.45 2.00
C PRO A 79 -1.18 4.69 0.64
N LEU A 80 -1.20 3.66 -0.19
CA LEU A 80 -2.00 3.65 -1.39
C LEU A 80 -3.48 3.56 -1.03
N LYS A 81 -4.25 4.57 -1.44
CA LYS A 81 -5.69 4.70 -1.22
C LYS A 81 -6.43 4.63 -2.54
N GLU A 82 -7.72 4.31 -2.52
CA GLU A 82 -8.58 4.42 -3.70
C GLU A 82 -8.59 5.85 -4.29
N SER A 83 -8.42 6.86 -3.43
CA SER A 83 -8.33 8.27 -3.83
C SER A 83 -6.92 8.70 -4.30
N THR A 84 -5.90 7.85 -4.15
CA THR A 84 -4.53 8.20 -4.54
C THR A 84 -4.43 8.32 -6.06
N ARG A 85 -4.38 9.57 -6.53
CA ARG A 85 -4.09 9.90 -7.92
C ARG A 85 -2.57 9.95 -8.11
N ILE A 86 -2.01 8.93 -8.76
CA ILE A 86 -0.61 8.97 -9.23
C ILE A 86 -0.64 9.59 -10.64
N SER A 87 -0.16 10.83 -10.74
CA SER A 87 0.03 11.49 -12.02
C SER A 87 0.99 10.66 -12.89
N TRP A 88 0.75 10.66 -14.20
CA TRP A 88 1.68 10.04 -15.12
C TRP A 88 2.97 10.85 -15.13
N PRO A 89 4.14 10.27 -14.81
CA PRO A 89 5.38 11.03 -14.81
C PRO A 89 5.83 11.31 -16.25
N GLU A 90 6.07 12.58 -16.55
CA GLU A 90 6.44 13.08 -17.88
C GLU A 90 7.88 13.58 -17.96
N ALA A 91 8.42 14.09 -16.84
CA ALA A 91 9.80 14.54 -16.66
C ALA A 91 10.35 13.94 -15.37
#